data_AF-A0A2S9K920-F1
#
_entry.id   AF-A0A2S9K920-F1
#
_cell.length_a   1.000
_cell.length_b   1.000
_cell.length_c   1.000
_cell.angle_alpha   90.00
_cell.angle_beta   90.00
_cell.angle_gamma   90.00
#
_symmetry.space_group_name_H-M   'P 1'
#
loop_
_entity.id
_entity.type
_entity.pdbx_description
1 polymer ?
#
loop_
_entity_poly.entity_id
_entity_poly.type
_entity_poly.pdbx_seq_one_letter_code
_entity_poly.pdbx_strand_id
1 'polypeptide(L)'
;MSDNTLTEHADNSVTLTAARQVACLEASWEIEQLAAHLACNVIPDHDPLHLVVRGIAGRIRSLSRVLVSGLDDELEPVAHLEREVFGTAQREAE
;
A
#
# COMPACT_ATOMS: atom_id res chain seq x y z
N MET A 1 5.08 18.21 24.76
CA MET A 1 5.91 17.09 24.27
C MET A 1 6.00 17.29 22.78
N SER A 2 7.20 17.36 22.21
CA SER A 2 7.35 17.47 20.76
C SER A 2 6.94 16.13 20.14
N ASP A 3 5.77 16.10 19.51
CA ASP A 3 5.24 14.98 18.73
C ASP A 3 6.08 14.78 17.46
N ASN A 4 7.37 14.51 17.61
CA ASN A 4 8.27 14.26 16.50
C ASN A 4 7.94 12.87 15.93
N THR A 5 7.01 12.87 14.97
CA THR A 5 6.53 11.70 14.23
C THR A 5 7.49 11.24 13.12
N LEU A 6 8.63 11.91 13.01
CA LEU A 6 9.69 11.69 12.02
C LEU A 6 11.06 11.87 12.67
N THR A 7 12.05 11.12 12.21
CA THR A 7 13.46 11.23 12.61
C THR A 7 14.27 11.70 11.42
N GLU A 8 14.88 12.88 11.54
CA GLU A 8 15.80 13.43 10.53
C GLU A 8 17.22 12.91 10.80
N HIS A 9 17.91 12.53 9.73
CA HIS A 9 19.29 12.04 9.77
C HIS A 9 20.26 13.09 9.22
N ALA A 10 21.56 12.91 9.49
CA ALA A 10 22.59 13.86 9.09
C ALA A 10 22.75 14.03 7.56
N ASP A 11 22.26 13.06 6.78
CA ASP A 11 22.24 13.09 5.32
C ASP A 11 20.99 13.78 4.74
N ASN A 12 20.15 14.39 5.59
CA ASN A 12 18.82 14.94 5.28
C ASN A 12 17.77 13.87 4.89
N SER A 13 18.05 12.59 5.10
CA SER A 13 17.00 11.57 5.02
C SER A 13 16.07 11.67 6.23
N VAL A 14 14.84 11.20 6.06
CA VAL A 14 13.81 11.24 7.10
C VAL A 14 13.18 9.87 7.20
N THR A 15 13.20 9.29 8.39
CA THR A 15 12.53 8.01 8.67
C THR A 15 11.31 8.20 9.56
N LEU A 16 10.36 7.28 9.45
CA LEU A 16 9.28 7.18 10.42
C LEU A 16 9.84 6.77 11.79
N THR A 17 9.19 7.19 12.86
CA THR A 17 9.42 6.57 14.17
C THR A 17 8.85 5.15 14.16
N ALA A 18 9.41 4.24 14.97
CA ALA A 18 8.93 2.86 15.06
C ALA A 18 7.42 2.78 15.34
N ALA A 19 6.90 3.62 16.24
CA ALA A 19 5.46 3.66 16.55
C ALA A 19 4.61 4.04 15.32
N ARG A 20 5.10 4.96 14.48
CA ARG A 20 4.40 5.38 13.26
C ARG A 20 4.52 4.33 12.16
N GLN A 21 5.69 3.72 11.99
CA GLN A 21 5.89 2.62 11.05
C GLN A 21 4.93 1.47 11.36
N VAL A 22 4.86 1.02 12.62
CA VAL A 22 3.91 -0.01 13.07
C VAL A 22 2.47 0.39 12.77
N ALA A 23 2.06 1.62 13.12
CA ALA A 23 0.70 2.08 12.83
C ALA A 23 0.38 2.07 11.31
N CYS A 24 1.34 2.45 10.47
CA CYS A 24 1.17 2.42 9.02
C CYS A 24 1.14 0.99 8.45
N LEU A 25 1.93 0.07 9.00
CA LEU A 25 1.92 -1.35 8.64
C LEU A 25 0.58 -2.01 9.02
N GLU A 26 0.10 -1.78 10.25
CA GLU A 26 -1.20 -2.27 10.72
C GLU A 26 -2.36 -1.73 9.87
N ALA A 27 -2.33 -0.44 9.54
CA ALA A 27 -3.32 0.15 8.65
C ALA A 27 -3.29 -0.46 7.24
N SER A 28 -2.10 -0.75 6.72
CA SER A 28 -1.94 -1.39 5.40
C SER A 28 -2.49 -2.82 5.43
N TRP A 29 -2.20 -3.58 6.48
CA TRP A 29 -2.74 -4.91 6.70
C TRP A 29 -4.28 -4.91 6.78
N GLU A 30 -4.87 -4.01 7.57
CA GLU A 30 -6.33 -3.90 7.69
C GLU A 30 -6.98 -3.58 6.34
N ILE A 31 -6.37 -2.72 5.52
CA ILE A 31 -6.84 -2.42 4.15
C ILE A 31 -6.83 -3.69 3.28
N GLU A 32 -5.80 -4.54 3.36
CA GLU A 32 -5.76 -5.82 2.62
C GLU A 32 -6.91 -6.75 3.07
N GLN A 33 -7.20 -6.80 4.37
CA GLN A 33 -8.28 -7.62 4.91
C GLN A 33 -9.67 -7.12 4.47
N LEU A 34 -9.88 -5.81 4.46
CA LEU A 34 -11.09 -5.18 3.93
C LEU A 34 -11.26 -5.44 2.43
N ALA A 35 -10.17 -5.39 1.66
CA ALA A 35 -10.20 -5.74 0.24
C ALA A 35 -10.58 -7.21 0.02
N ALA A 36 -10.07 -8.13 0.84
CA ALA A 36 -10.46 -9.53 0.78
C ALA A 36 -11.96 -9.73 1.10
N HIS A 37 -12.50 -9.00 2.08
CA HIS A 37 -13.93 -9.00 2.37
C HIS A 37 -14.76 -8.44 1.22
N LEU A 38 -14.31 -7.34 0.62
CA LEU A 38 -14.97 -6.71 -0.53
C LEU A 38 -15.06 -7.68 -1.72
N ALA A 39 -14.00 -8.43 -2.00
CA ALA A 39 -13.95 -9.38 -3.11
C ALA A 39 -14.90 -10.58 -2.94
N CYS A 40 -15.14 -11.01 -1.71
CA CYS A 40 -15.84 -12.27 -1.40
C CYS A 40 -17.28 -12.09 -0.90
N ASN A 41 -17.58 -11.00 -0.18
CA ASN A 41 -18.77 -10.95 0.68
C ASN A 41 -19.75 -9.82 0.33
N VAL A 42 -19.34 -8.82 -0.47
CA VAL A 42 -20.15 -7.59 -0.63
C VAL A 42 -21.14 -7.67 -1.78
N ILE A 43 -20.81 -8.36 -2.88
CA ILE A 43 -21.71 -8.49 -4.03
C ILE A 43 -21.87 -9.96 -4.43
N PRO A 44 -23.11 -10.44 -4.65
CA PRO A 44 -23.37 -11.76 -5.21
C PRO A 44 -22.85 -11.93 -6.65
N ASP A 45 -22.41 -13.14 -7.01
CA ASP A 45 -21.85 -13.47 -8.33
C ASP A 45 -22.81 -13.26 -9.52
N HIS A 46 -24.12 -13.16 -9.27
CA HIS A 46 -25.12 -12.90 -10.32
C HIS A 46 -25.33 -11.41 -10.59
N ASP A 47 -24.78 -10.52 -9.76
CA ASP A 47 -24.84 -9.09 -10.00
C ASP A 47 -23.85 -8.71 -11.12
N PRO A 48 -24.25 -7.93 -12.13
CA PRO A 48 -23.36 -7.54 -13.22
C PRO A 48 -22.10 -6.78 -12.77
N LEU A 49 -22.09 -6.19 -11.57
CA LEU A 49 -20.96 -5.44 -11.02
C LEU A 49 -19.96 -6.30 -10.23
N HIS A 50 -20.22 -7.59 -10.03
CA HIS A 50 -19.35 -8.45 -9.20
C HIS A 50 -17.89 -8.47 -9.66
N LEU A 51 -17.65 -8.50 -10.98
CA LEU A 51 -16.29 -8.46 -11.54
C LEU A 51 -15.61 -7.11 -11.31
N VAL A 52 -16.37 -6.00 -11.39
CA VAL A 52 -15.84 -4.66 -11.14
C VAL A 52 -15.40 -4.53 -9.69
N VAL A 53 -16.24 -4.98 -8.75
CA VAL A 53 -15.91 -4.94 -7.31
C VAL A 53 -14.71 -5.83 -7.00
N ARG A 54 -14.62 -7.03 -7.58
CA ARG A 54 -13.44 -7.90 -7.44
C ARG A 54 -12.18 -7.26 -8.02
N GLY A 55 -12.28 -6.58 -9.16
CA GLY A 55 -11.16 -5.85 -9.75
C GLY A 55 -10.66 -4.70 -8.87
N ILE A 56 -11.58 -3.91 -8.32
CA ILE A 56 -11.26 -2.83 -7.36
C ILE A 56 -10.61 -3.40 -6.10
N ALA A 57 -11.17 -4.47 -5.52
CA ALA A 57 -10.60 -5.15 -4.37
C ALA A 57 -9.18 -5.67 -4.67
N GLY A 58 -8.96 -6.28 -5.84
CA GLY A 58 -7.64 -6.69 -6.29
C GLY A 58 -6.65 -5.53 -6.37
N ARG A 59 -7.07 -4.37 -6.87
CA ARG A 59 -6.23 -3.18 -6.94
C ARG A 59 -5.91 -2.61 -5.56
N ILE A 60 -6.90 -2.50 -4.66
CA ILE A 60 -6.69 -2.04 -3.28
C ILE A 60 -5.67 -2.95 -2.58
N ARG A 61 -5.80 -4.27 -2.74
CA ARG A 61 -4.86 -5.25 -2.19
C ARG A 61 -3.44 -5.08 -2.72
N SER A 62 -3.28 -4.91 -4.04
CA SER A 62 -1.96 -4.65 -4.66
C SER A 62 -1.31 -3.37 -4.09
N LEU A 63 -2.08 -2.29 -3.94
CA LEU A 63 -1.58 -1.03 -3.37
C LEU A 63 -1.22 -1.15 -1.88
N SER A 64 -2.03 -1.88 -1.09
CA SER A 64 -1.72 -2.15 0.32
C SER A 64 -0.41 -2.93 0.46
N ARG A 65 -0.15 -3.92 -0.41
CA ARG A 65 1.12 -4.66 -0.41
C ARG A 65 2.32 -3.78 -0.73
N VAL A 66 2.19 -2.83 -1.64
CA VAL A 66 3.26 -1.85 -1.88
C VAL A 66 3.55 -1.02 -0.63
N LEU A 67 2.51 -0.61 0.12
CA LEU A 67 2.71 0.08 1.39
C LEU A 67 3.43 -0.80 2.40
N VAL A 68 3.07 -2.07 2.53
CA VAL A 68 3.78 -3.02 3.39
C VAL A 68 5.24 -3.13 2.97
N SER A 69 5.53 -3.47 1.71
CA SER A 69 6.90 -3.56 1.19
C SER A 69 7.72 -2.28 1.39
N GLY A 70 7.10 -1.10 1.19
CA GLY A 70 7.79 0.18 1.31
C GLY A 70 7.99 0.65 2.76
N LEU A 71 7.31 0.03 3.72
CA LEU A 71 7.39 0.34 5.15
C LEU A 71 8.08 -0.75 5.97
N ASP A 72 8.23 -1.96 5.41
CA ASP A 72 8.94 -3.07 6.03
C ASP A 72 10.46 -2.90 5.86
N ASP A 73 11.21 -3.73 6.58
CA ASP A 73 12.68 -3.71 6.57
C ASP A 73 13.27 -4.46 5.36
N GLU A 74 12.44 -4.94 4.43
CA GLU A 74 12.87 -5.65 3.23
C GLU A 74 13.51 -4.70 2.19
N LEU A 75 14.61 -5.16 1.59
CA LEU A 75 15.31 -4.41 0.53
C LEU A 75 14.62 -4.64 -0.82
N GLU A 76 13.57 -3.87 -1.09
CA GLU A 76 12.89 -3.86 -2.40
C GLU A 76 13.32 -2.63 -3.24
N PRO A 77 13.73 -2.81 -4.52
CA PRO A 77 14.05 -1.67 -5.37
C PRO A 77 12.83 -0.76 -5.59
N VAL A 78 13.00 0.56 -5.41
CA VAL A 78 11.94 1.56 -5.63
C VAL A 78 11.27 1.42 -7.00
N ALA A 79 12.03 1.06 -8.04
CA ALA A 79 11.51 0.83 -9.39
C ALA A 79 10.47 -0.31 -9.47
N HIS A 80 10.53 -1.29 -8.57
CA HIS A 80 9.51 -2.34 -8.46
C HIS A 80 8.22 -1.75 -7.89
N LEU A 81 8.32 -1.06 -6.75
CA LEU A 81 7.19 -0.42 -6.07
C LEU A 81 6.48 0.58 -6.99
N GLU A 82 7.24 1.41 -7.71
CA GLU A 82 6.70 2.38 -8.68
C GLU A 82 5.94 1.71 -9.81
N ARG A 83 6.43 0.59 -10.33
CA ARG A 83 5.75 -0.14 -11.41
C ARG A 83 4.39 -0.66 -10.95
N GLU A 84 4.30 -1.16 -9.72
CA GLU A 84 3.04 -1.62 -9.14
C GLU A 84 2.07 -0.47 -8.90
N VAL A 85 2.54 0.71 -8.46
CA VAL A 85 1.68 1.88 -8.17
C VAL A 85 1.23 2.61 -9.44
N PHE A 86 2.15 2.90 -10.35
CA PHE A 86 1.91 3.77 -11.51
C PHE A 86 1.71 3.00 -12.81
N GLY A 87 2.01 1.70 -12.83
CA GLY A 87 2.09 0.92 -14.07
C GLY A 87 3.36 1.21 -14.86
N THR A 88 3.51 0.58 -16.02
CA THR A 88 4.71 0.71 -16.86
C THR A 88 4.80 2.01 -17.64
N ALA A 89 3.74 2.83 -17.66
CA ALA A 89 3.64 4.00 -18.54
C ALA A 89 4.38 5.25 -18.03
N GLN A 90 4.76 5.32 -16.75
CA GLN A 90 5.18 6.60 -16.15
C GLN A 90 6.68 6.91 -16.28
N ARG A 91 7.55 5.92 -16.59
CA ARG A 91 9.01 6.13 -16.75
C ARG A 91 9.47 6.44 -18.18
N GLU A 92 8.57 6.46 -19.16
CA GLU A 92 8.90 6.87 -20.54
C GLU A 92 8.81 8.39 -20.77
N ALA A 93 8.37 9.14 -19.75
CA ALA A 93 8.10 10.58 -19.83
C ALA A 93 9.15 11.48 -19.15
N GLU A 94 10.24 10.90 -18.63
CA GLU A 94 11.38 11.61 -18.01
C GLU A 94 12.68 11.34 -18.77
#